data_AF-A0A9X4CHS8-F1
#
_entry.id   AF-A0A9X4CHS8-F1
#
_cell.length_a   1.000
_cell.length_b   1.000
_cell.length_c   1.000
_cell.angle_alpha   90.00
_cell.angle_beta   90.00
_cell.angle_gamma   90.00
#
_symmetry.space_group_name_H-M   'P 1'
#
loop_
_entity.id
_entity.type
_entity.pdbx_description
1 polymer ?
#
loop_
_entity_poly.entity_id
_entity_poly.type
_entity_poly.pdbx_seq_one_letter_code
_entity_poly.pdbx_strand_id
1 'polypeptide(L)'
;MGRIVFVLLLVAAAAAARAEEPTTNTPALWGSPTVDNGTCCSTLAEVRQNIDRIDRELVRLMAERGRYVHEASRFKANPAQVEAPERAEAVVRKAMSLAEENGLSPKIAETTYRAMVRSFIDYEQEVFAKAAAEGQTPWKK
;
A
#
# COMPACT_ATOMS: atom_id res chain seq x y z
N MET A 1 -7.39 61.58 -33.09
CA MET A 1 -8.48 60.61 -33.33
C MET A 1 -7.95 59.22 -33.00
N GLY A 2 -8.14 58.78 -31.75
CA GLY A 2 -7.56 57.54 -31.23
C GLY A 2 -8.43 56.33 -31.55
N ARG A 3 -7.81 55.24 -32.04
CA ARG A 3 -8.47 53.94 -32.23
C ARG A 3 -8.26 53.13 -30.96
N ILE A 4 -9.29 52.98 -30.14
CA ILE A 4 -9.30 52.07 -29.00
C ILE A 4 -9.61 50.67 -29.55
N VAL A 5 -8.67 49.74 -29.40
CA VAL A 5 -8.84 48.32 -29.72
C VAL A 5 -9.37 47.63 -28.46
N PHE A 6 -10.63 47.21 -28.47
CA PHE A 6 -11.22 46.39 -27.42
C PHE A 6 -10.75 44.93 -27.63
N VAL A 7 -9.75 44.49 -26.87
CA VAL A 7 -9.35 43.08 -26.83
C VAL A 7 -10.30 42.36 -25.89
N LEU A 8 -11.30 41.67 -26.46
CA LEU A 8 -12.15 40.75 -25.70
C LEU A 8 -11.32 39.50 -25.37
N LEU A 9 -10.77 39.44 -24.16
CA LEU A 9 -10.19 38.21 -23.61
C LEU A 9 -11.32 37.28 -23.18
N LEU A 10 -11.65 36.30 -24.03
CA LEU A 10 -12.46 35.14 -23.67
C LEU A 10 -11.64 34.22 -22.77
N VAL A 11 -11.88 34.26 -21.46
CA VAL A 11 -11.39 33.23 -20.54
C VAL A 11 -12.27 32.00 -20.71
N ALA A 12 -11.82 31.05 -21.52
CA ALA A 12 -12.41 29.72 -21.57
C ALA A 12 -12.04 28.99 -20.27
N ALA A 13 -12.96 28.95 -19.31
CA ALA A 13 -12.86 28.03 -18.18
C ALA A 13 -12.95 26.61 -18.75
N ALA A 14 -11.83 25.90 -18.80
CA ALA A 14 -11.83 24.46 -19.06
C ALA A 14 -12.50 23.76 -17.86
N ALA A 15 -13.82 23.66 -17.90
CA ALA A 15 -14.53 22.68 -17.10
C ALA A 15 -14.04 21.32 -17.59
N ALA A 16 -13.15 20.68 -16.84
CA ALA A 16 -12.83 19.28 -17.04
C ALA A 16 -14.15 18.54 -17.06
N ALA A 17 -14.56 18.07 -18.24
CA ALA A 17 -15.76 17.27 -18.41
C ALA A 17 -15.60 16.06 -17.49
N ARG A 18 -16.29 16.07 -16.35
CA ARG A 18 -16.49 14.86 -15.57
C ARG A 18 -17.37 13.99 -16.44
N ALA A 19 -16.76 13.02 -17.11
CA ALA A 19 -17.52 11.94 -17.70
C ALA A 19 -18.39 11.36 -16.58
N GLU A 20 -19.71 11.47 -16.76
CA GLU A 20 -20.67 11.00 -15.79
C GLU A 20 -20.51 9.47 -15.68
N GLU A 21 -20.24 8.97 -14.49
CA GLU A 21 -19.98 7.54 -14.27
C GLU A 21 -21.29 6.77 -14.52
N PRO A 22 -21.26 5.63 -15.26
CA PRO A 22 -22.47 4.89 -15.56
C PRO A 22 -23.04 4.29 -14.26
N THR A 23 -24.32 4.57 -13.97
CA THR A 23 -25.06 3.88 -12.91
C THR A 23 -25.36 2.46 -13.37
N THR A 24 -24.84 1.43 -12.69
CA THR A 24 -25.11 0.03 -13.07
C THR A 24 -25.70 -0.75 -11.89
N ASN A 25 -26.80 -1.46 -12.16
CA ASN A 25 -27.35 -2.48 -11.26
C ASN A 25 -26.83 -3.88 -11.60
N THR A 26 -25.84 -3.97 -12.51
CA THR A 26 -25.26 -5.24 -12.96
C THR A 26 -24.26 -5.73 -11.91
N PRO A 27 -24.39 -6.95 -11.39
CA PRO A 27 -23.41 -7.52 -10.46
C PRO A 27 -22.01 -7.59 -11.09
N ALA A 28 -20.98 -7.45 -10.26
CA ALA A 28 -19.61 -7.63 -10.71
C ALA A 28 -19.33 -9.09 -11.10
N LEU A 29 -18.35 -9.30 -11.98
CA LEU A 29 -17.96 -10.64 -12.46
C LEU A 29 -17.43 -11.55 -11.33
N TRP A 30 -16.97 -10.95 -10.23
CA TRP A 30 -16.51 -11.67 -9.03
C TRP A 30 -17.60 -11.82 -7.96
N GLY A 31 -18.87 -11.59 -8.29
CA GLY A 31 -20.03 -11.75 -7.40
C GLY A 31 -20.65 -10.44 -6.90
N SER A 32 -21.60 -10.58 -5.97
CA SER A 32 -22.21 -9.45 -5.25
C SER A 32 -21.21 -8.79 -4.31
N PRO A 33 -21.36 -7.50 -3.96
CA PRO A 33 -20.50 -6.87 -2.98
C PRO A 33 -20.51 -7.67 -1.68
N THR A 34 -19.32 -7.97 -1.18
CA THR A 34 -19.12 -8.59 0.14
C THR A 34 -18.85 -7.54 1.22
N VAL A 35 -18.81 -6.26 0.83
CA VAL A 35 -18.60 -5.11 1.72
C VAL A 35 -19.91 -4.73 2.43
N ASP A 36 -19.81 -4.13 3.62
CA ASP A 36 -20.92 -3.54 4.38
C ASP A 36 -22.19 -4.41 4.46
N ASN A 37 -22.04 -5.68 4.87
CA ASN A 37 -23.13 -6.68 4.95
C ASN A 37 -23.90 -6.89 3.63
N GLY A 38 -23.23 -6.73 2.49
CA GLY A 38 -23.82 -6.91 1.16
C GLY A 38 -24.31 -5.63 0.50
N THR A 39 -24.01 -4.46 1.07
CA THR A 39 -24.46 -3.17 0.53
C THR A 39 -23.53 -2.71 -0.60
N CYS A 40 -24.08 -2.41 -1.77
CA CYS A 40 -23.34 -1.80 -2.88
C CYS A 40 -23.04 -0.32 -2.60
N CYS A 41 -21.84 0.15 -2.95
CA CYS A 41 -21.62 1.58 -3.15
C CYS A 41 -22.51 2.09 -4.29
N SER A 42 -23.02 3.31 -4.17
CA SER A 42 -23.91 3.95 -5.15
C SER A 42 -23.15 4.56 -6.33
N THR A 43 -21.87 4.88 -6.15
CA THR A 43 -21.01 5.50 -7.17
C THR A 43 -19.59 4.94 -7.14
N LEU A 44 -18.84 5.04 -8.24
CA LEU A 44 -17.42 4.66 -8.26
C LEU A 44 -16.58 5.65 -7.42
N ALA A 45 -17.01 6.90 -7.26
CA ALA A 45 -16.44 7.82 -6.28
C ALA A 45 -16.50 7.28 -4.84
N GLU A 46 -17.63 6.68 -4.42
CA GLU A 46 -17.79 6.08 -3.10
C GLU A 46 -16.92 4.82 -2.93
N VAL A 47 -16.79 3.98 -3.97
CA VAL A 47 -15.85 2.85 -3.98
C VAL A 47 -14.43 3.33 -3.74
N ARG A 48 -13.99 4.36 -4.47
CA ARG A 48 -12.64 4.92 -4.34
C ARG A 48 -12.39 5.50 -2.95
N GLN A 49 -13.36 6.21 -2.38
CA GLN A 49 -13.24 6.74 -1.01
C GLN A 49 -13.03 5.63 0.03
N ASN A 50 -13.72 4.50 -0.13
CA ASN A 50 -13.55 3.34 0.73
C ASN A 50 -12.17 2.67 0.54
N ILE A 51 -11.70 2.53 -0.71
CA ILE A 51 -10.33 2.04 -0.99
C ILE A 51 -9.29 2.98 -0.39
N ASP A 52 -9.40 4.29 -0.60
CA ASP A 52 -8.47 5.28 -0.04
C ASP A 52 -8.44 5.22 1.50
N ARG A 53 -9.58 4.95 2.15
CA ARG A 53 -9.65 4.75 3.60
C ARG A 53 -8.85 3.52 4.01
N ILE A 54 -9.05 2.39 3.33
CA ILE A 54 -8.33 1.14 3.59
C ILE A 54 -6.82 1.34 3.35
N ASP A 55 -6.43 2.00 2.27
CA ASP A 55 -5.02 2.25 1.95
C ASP A 55 -4.31 3.08 3.02
N ARG A 56 -5.00 4.09 3.60
CA ARG A 56 -4.48 4.82 4.76
C ARG A 56 -4.24 3.91 5.96
N GLU A 57 -5.16 2.98 6.23
CA GLU A 57 -5.01 2.01 7.32
C GLU A 57 -3.89 1.01 7.04
N LEU A 58 -3.78 0.51 5.80
CA LEU A 58 -2.69 -0.39 5.39
C LEU A 58 -1.32 0.28 5.56
N VAL A 59 -1.16 1.53 5.11
CA VAL A 59 0.10 2.27 5.28
C VAL A 59 0.40 2.49 6.77
N ARG A 60 -0.60 2.85 7.58
CA ARG A 60 -0.43 2.99 9.03
C ARG A 60 0.05 1.68 9.68
N LEU A 61 -0.56 0.55 9.31
CA LEU A 61 -0.20 -0.77 9.81
C LEU A 61 1.19 -1.23 9.31
N MET A 62 1.56 -0.91 8.07
CA MET A 62 2.90 -1.17 7.56
C MET A 62 3.96 -0.39 8.32
N ALA A 63 3.71 0.89 8.62
CA ALA A 63 4.61 1.69 9.45
C ALA A 63 4.75 1.11 10.87
N GLU A 64 3.65 0.65 11.46
CA GLU A 64 3.65 -0.05 12.76
C GLU A 64 4.45 -1.35 12.71
N ARG A 65 4.23 -2.19 11.69
CA ARG A 65 5.05 -3.39 11.43
C ARG A 65 6.53 -3.05 11.31
N GLY A 66 6.87 -1.96 10.60
CA GLY A 66 8.23 -1.48 10.41
C GLY A 66 8.93 -1.14 11.72
N ARG A 67 8.22 -0.55 12.70
CA ARG A 67 8.77 -0.31 14.04
C ARG A 67 9.18 -1.61 14.73
N TYR A 68 8.40 -2.67 14.60
CA TYR A 68 8.75 -3.99 15.16
C TYR A 68 9.89 -4.68 14.40
N VAL A 69 10.00 -4.48 13.08
CA VAL A 69 11.19 -4.94 12.32
C VAL A 69 12.44 -4.24 12.85
N HIS A 70 12.37 -2.92 13.05
CA HIS A 70 13.48 -2.16 13.62
C HIS A 70 13.82 -2.58 15.05
N GLU A 71 12.82 -2.86 15.90
CA GLU A 71 13.07 -3.40 17.24
C GLU A 71 13.75 -4.78 17.18
N ALA A 72 13.31 -5.65 16.25
CA ALA A 72 13.93 -6.96 16.04
C ALA A 72 15.40 -6.88 15.62
N SER A 73 15.80 -5.78 14.96
CA SER A 73 17.17 -5.51 14.55
C SER A 73 18.16 -5.50 15.72
N ARG A 74 17.72 -5.10 16.92
CA ARG A 74 18.53 -5.07 18.16
C ARG A 74 18.96 -6.44 18.65
N PHE A 75 18.29 -7.50 18.21
CA PHE A 75 18.57 -8.88 18.59
C PHE A 75 19.47 -9.59 17.58
N LYS A 76 19.81 -8.94 16.46
CA LYS A 76 20.67 -9.52 15.44
C LYS A 76 22.13 -9.26 15.79
N ALA A 77 22.95 -10.31 15.72
CA ALA A 77 24.37 -10.30 16.05
C ALA A 77 25.27 -10.16 14.81
N ASN A 78 24.75 -10.41 13.60
CA ASN A 78 25.50 -10.24 12.37
C ASN A 78 24.57 -9.99 11.16
N PRO A 79 25.12 -9.48 10.03
CA PRO A 79 24.34 -9.19 8.83
C PRO A 79 23.61 -10.38 8.21
N ALA A 80 24.13 -11.61 8.35
CA ALA A 80 23.49 -12.79 7.78
C ALA A 80 22.14 -13.13 8.45
N GLN A 81 21.89 -12.59 9.65
CA GLN A 81 20.61 -12.75 10.36
C GLN A 81 19.52 -11.78 9.87
N VAL A 82 19.83 -10.87 8.94
CA VAL A 82 18.85 -9.94 8.36
C VAL A 82 17.87 -10.66 7.43
N GLU A 83 18.35 -11.58 6.60
CA GLU A 83 17.51 -12.23 5.58
C GLU A 83 16.54 -13.27 6.17
N ALA A 84 16.92 -13.96 7.24
CA ALA A 84 16.10 -14.91 8.00
C ALA A 84 15.05 -15.70 7.15
N PRO A 85 15.50 -16.50 6.16
CA PRO A 85 14.62 -17.07 5.12
C PRO A 85 13.50 -17.95 5.68
N GLU A 86 13.78 -18.77 6.69
CA GLU A 86 12.76 -19.60 7.34
C GLU A 86 11.65 -18.75 7.98
N ARG A 87 12.03 -17.62 8.60
CA ARG A 87 11.08 -16.70 9.20
C ARG A 87 10.23 -16.00 8.15
N ALA A 88 10.84 -15.59 7.02
CA ALA A 88 10.15 -14.99 5.88
C ALA A 88 9.08 -15.94 5.31
N GLU A 89 9.44 -17.21 5.07
CA GLU A 89 8.48 -18.22 4.59
C GLU A 89 7.36 -18.46 5.59
N ALA A 90 7.65 -18.45 6.90
CA ALA A 90 6.62 -18.57 7.93
C ALA A 90 5.66 -17.36 7.95
N VAL A 91 6.14 -16.13 7.69
CA VAL A 91 5.25 -14.96 7.51
C VAL A 91 4.31 -15.20 6.33
N VAL A 92 4.86 -15.60 5.18
CA VAL A 92 4.10 -15.75 3.93
C VAL A 92 3.03 -16.83 4.07
N ARG A 93 3.38 -18.01 4.61
CA ARG A 93 2.40 -19.08 4.86
C ARG A 93 1.27 -18.63 5.78
N LYS A 94 1.60 -17.93 6.87
CA LYS A 94 0.57 -17.40 7.78
C LYS A 94 -0.34 -16.39 7.09
N ALA A 95 0.21 -15.52 6.25
CA ALA A 95 -0.56 -14.56 5.49
C ALA A 95 -1.51 -15.23 4.49
N MET A 96 -1.07 -16.31 3.84
CA MET A 96 -1.92 -17.11 2.95
C MET A 96 -3.09 -17.74 3.71
N SER A 97 -2.87 -18.34 4.89
CA SER A 97 -3.96 -18.88 5.71
C SER A 97 -4.95 -17.81 6.16
N LEU A 98 -4.45 -16.65 6.61
CA LEU A 98 -5.31 -15.51 6.97
C LEU A 98 -6.12 -15.01 5.77
N ALA A 99 -5.58 -15.09 4.55
CA ALA A 99 -6.30 -14.71 3.34
C ALA A 99 -7.52 -15.60 3.12
N GLU A 100 -7.35 -16.93 3.22
CA GLU A 100 -8.44 -17.89 3.10
C GLU A 100 -9.55 -17.63 4.11
N GLU A 101 -9.16 -17.41 5.38
CA GLU A 101 -10.09 -17.11 6.48
C GLU A 101 -10.92 -15.83 6.23
N ASN A 102 -10.38 -14.88 5.46
CA ASN A 102 -11.00 -13.58 5.20
C ASN A 102 -11.55 -13.45 3.77
N GLY A 103 -11.66 -14.55 3.01
CA GLY A 103 -12.20 -14.54 1.65
C GLY A 103 -11.31 -13.86 0.60
N LEU A 104 -10.02 -13.69 0.91
CA LEU A 104 -9.01 -13.19 -0.03
C LEU A 104 -8.29 -14.37 -0.69
N SER A 105 -7.99 -14.25 -1.98
CA SER A 105 -7.17 -15.25 -2.67
C SER A 105 -5.81 -15.41 -1.98
N PRO A 106 -5.39 -16.65 -1.61
CA PRO A 106 -4.05 -16.91 -1.08
C PRO A 106 -2.94 -16.40 -1.97
N LYS A 107 -3.18 -16.37 -3.29
CA LYS A 107 -2.20 -15.88 -4.26
C LYS A 107 -1.93 -14.39 -4.11
N ILE A 108 -2.97 -13.60 -3.86
CA ILE A 108 -2.84 -12.16 -3.63
C ILE A 108 -2.02 -11.93 -2.35
N ALA A 109 -2.34 -12.66 -1.28
CA ALA A 109 -1.60 -12.56 -0.03
C ALA A 109 -0.14 -12.99 -0.18
N GLU A 110 0.14 -14.10 -0.87
CA GLU A 110 1.50 -14.59 -1.12
C GLU A 110 2.33 -13.51 -1.83
N THR A 111 1.87 -13.01 -2.98
CA THR A 111 2.61 -12.04 -3.78
C THR A 111 2.84 -10.74 -3.01
N THR A 112 1.83 -10.25 -2.29
CA THR A 112 1.92 -9.02 -1.49
C THR A 112 2.90 -9.17 -0.33
N TYR A 113 2.81 -10.27 0.43
CA TYR A 113 3.66 -10.48 1.59
C TYR A 113 5.11 -10.80 1.23
N ARG A 114 5.36 -11.52 0.13
CA ARG A 114 6.73 -11.73 -0.38
C ARG A 114 7.39 -10.41 -0.73
N ALA A 115 6.70 -9.54 -1.48
CA ALA A 115 7.21 -8.22 -1.81
C ALA A 115 7.44 -7.36 -0.56
N MET A 116 6.46 -7.29 0.36
CA MET A 116 6.58 -6.54 1.60
C MET A 116 7.76 -7.01 2.46
N VAL A 117 7.91 -8.32 2.67
CA VAL A 117 9.02 -8.89 3.45
C VAL A 117 10.35 -8.53 2.80
N ARG A 118 10.47 -8.67 1.47
CA ARG A 118 11.67 -8.30 0.73
C ARG A 118 12.01 -6.83 0.91
N SER A 119 11.03 -5.93 0.77
CA SER A 119 11.25 -4.48 0.95
C SER A 119 11.73 -4.12 2.36
N PHE A 120 11.24 -4.80 3.41
CA PHE A 120 11.74 -4.58 4.78
C PHE A 120 13.16 -5.10 4.97
N ILE A 121 13.52 -6.23 4.36
CA ILE A 121 14.88 -6.77 4.37
C ILE A 121 15.83 -5.78 3.67
N ASP A 122 15.47 -5.32 2.46
CA ASP A 122 16.28 -4.38 1.68
C ASP A 122 16.49 -3.07 2.46
N TYR A 123 15.42 -2.49 3.01
CA TYR A 123 15.52 -1.28 3.83
C TYR A 123 16.40 -1.47 5.07
N GLU A 124 16.30 -2.61 5.76
CA GLU A 124 17.13 -2.89 6.93
C GLU A 124 18.61 -3.05 6.55
N GLN A 125 18.91 -3.70 5.42
CA GLN A 125 20.27 -3.79 4.88
C GLN A 125 20.85 -2.41 4.57
N GLU A 126 20.09 -1.50 3.98
CA GLU A 126 20.51 -0.11 3.72
C GLU A 126 20.81 0.65 5.02
N VAL A 127 19.92 0.55 6.01
CA VAL A 127 20.10 1.19 7.32
C VAL A 127 21.39 0.70 7.99
N PHE A 128 21.65 -0.61 7.96
CA PHE A 128 22.86 -1.18 8.54
C PHE A 128 24.13 -0.82 7.77
N ALA A 129 24.08 -0.81 6.43
CA ALA A 129 25.20 -0.39 5.60
C ALA A 129 25.60 1.06 5.90
N LYS A 130 24.60 1.96 6.05
CA LYS A 130 24.83 3.35 6.45
C LYS A 130 25.46 3.45 7.84
N ALA A 131 24.91 2.75 8.83
CA ALA A 131 25.46 2.76 10.19
C ALA A 131 26.92 2.28 10.22
N ALA A 132 27.25 1.23 9.47
CA ALA A 132 28.62 0.72 9.35
C ALA A 132 29.57 1.73 8.68
N ALA A 133 29.11 2.43 7.63
CA ALA A 133 29.89 3.49 6.97
C ALA A 133 30.17 4.69 7.90
N GLU A 134 29.29 4.94 8.88
CA GLU A 134 29.46 5.97 9.91
C GLU A 134 30.32 5.48 11.10
N GLY A 135 30.91 4.29 11.02
CA GLY A 135 31.75 3.72 12.08
C GLY A 135 30.97 3.19 13.29
N GLN A 136 29.64 3.09 13.18
CA GLN A 136 28.82 2.46 14.20
C GLN A 136 28.91 0.94 14.06
N THR A 137 29.02 0.24 15.18
CA THR A 137 28.86 -1.22 15.22
C THR A 137 27.45 -1.54 15.70
N PRO A 138 26.46 -1.68 14.80
CA PRO A 138 25.09 -2.04 15.19
C PRO A 138 25.01 -3.47 15.76
N TRP A 139 26.03 -4.29 15.48
CA TRP A 139 26.15 -5.66 15.94
C TRP A 139 26.85 -5.70 17.30
N LYS A 140 26.16 -6.20 18.33
CA LYS A 140 26.81 -6.50 19.61
C LYS A 140 27.80 -7.66 19.42
N LYS A 141 29.01 -7.46 19.94
CA LYS A 141 30.03 -8.52 20.12
C LYS A 141 29.52 -9.62 21.04
#